data_AF-A0A940G464-F1
#
_entry.id   AF-A0A940G464-F1
#
_cell.length_a   1.000
_cell.length_b   1.000
_cell.length_c   1.000
_cell.angle_alpha   90.00
_cell.angle_beta   90.00
_cell.angle_gamma   90.00
#
_symmetry.space_group_name_H-M   'P 1'
#
loop_
_entity.id
_entity.type
_entity.pdbx_description
1 polymer ?
#
loop_
_entity_poly.entity_id
_entity_poly.type
_entity_poly.pdbx_seq_one_letter_code
_entity_poly.pdbx_strand_id
1 'polypeptide(L)' 'MPASGSGFVTRFEVDAAFLARYPVEVAGGRAHSEYWIPAEELDAFNAAIVGVIEVTDQFQGEPHD' A
#
# COMPACT_ATOMS: atom_id res chain seq x y z
N MET A 1 7.68 -4.34 24.25
CA MET A 1 8.17 -5.33 23.26
C MET A 1 8.91 -4.52 22.20
N PRO A 2 10.25 -4.57 22.11
CA PRO A 2 10.94 -3.91 21.02
C PRO A 2 10.55 -4.62 19.72
N ALA A 3 10.02 -3.88 18.75
CA ALA A 3 9.68 -4.43 17.45
C ALA A 3 10.98 -4.52 16.63
N SER A 4 11.59 -5.70 16.56
CA SER A 4 12.46 -6.05 15.43
C SER A 4 11.57 -6.22 14.19
N GLY A 5 10.98 -5.12 13.74
CA GLY A 5 10.03 -5.12 12.63
C GLY A 5 10.78 -5.17 11.30
N SER A 6 10.45 -6.12 10.45
CA SER A 6 10.80 -6.05 9.02
C SER A 6 9.69 -5.25 8.29
N GLY A 7 10.08 -4.26 7.50
CA GLY A 7 9.22 -3.53 6.58
C GLY A 7 9.34 -4.07 5.16
N PHE A 8 8.26 -4.01 4.39
CA PHE A 8 8.21 -4.46 3.00
C PHE A 8 7.54 -3.39 2.14
N VAL A 9 8.08 -3.16 0.94
CA VAL A 9 7.40 -2.38 -0.10
C VAL A 9 6.86 -3.36 -1.11
N THR A 10 5.55 -3.28 -1.38
CA THR A 10 4.86 -4.17 -2.32
C THR A 10 4.34 -3.41 -3.52
N ARG A 11 4.41 -4.04 -4.69
CA ARG A 11 3.77 -3.60 -5.93
C ARG A 11 2.73 -4.64 -6.35
N PHE A 12 1.57 -4.17 -6.75
CA PHE A 12 0.48 -5.00 -7.29
C PHE A 12 -0.36 -4.19 -8.26
N GLU A 13 -1.09 -4.89 -9.12
CA GLU A 13 -2.03 -4.29 -10.06
C GLU A 13 -3.43 -4.23 -9.43
N VAL A 14 -4.19 -3.19 -9.77
CA VAL A 14 -5.58 -3.03 -9.32
C VAL A 14 -6.43 -2.72 -10.54
N ASP A 15 -7.66 -3.23 -10.56
CA ASP A 15 -8.63 -2.88 -11.59
C ASP A 15 -8.80 -1.34 -11.70
N ALA A 16 -8.52 -0.80 -12.87
CA ALA A 16 -8.55 0.65 -13.11
C ALA A 16 -9.96 1.24 -12.99
N ALA A 17 -11.01 0.48 -13.33
CA ALA A 17 -12.39 0.91 -13.19
C ALA A 17 -12.85 0.91 -11.73
N PHE A 18 -12.25 0.07 -10.88
CA PHE A 18 -12.40 0.18 -9.43
C PHE A 18 -11.72 1.46 -8.91
N LEU A 19 -10.44 1.67 -9.24
CA LEU A 19 -9.68 2.83 -8.75
C LEU A 19 -10.24 4.18 -9.21
N ALA A 20 -10.82 4.26 -10.42
CA ALA A 20 -11.40 5.48 -10.97
C ALA A 20 -12.54 6.09 -10.12
N ARG A 21 -13.06 5.34 -9.13
CA ARG A 21 -14.09 5.81 -8.20
C ARG A 21 -13.54 6.72 -7.11
N TYR A 22 -12.22 6.68 -6.85
CA TYR A 22 -11.57 7.43 -5.79
C TYR A 22 -10.73 8.56 -6.38
N PRO A 23 -10.81 9.78 -5.83
CA PRO A 23 -9.92 10.86 -6.25
C PRO A 23 -8.47 10.53 -5.90
N VAL A 24 -7.55 11.01 -6.73
CA VAL A 24 -6.12 11.00 -6.42
C VAL A 24 -5.81 12.19 -5.51
N GLU A 25 -5.31 11.89 -4.31
CA GLU A 25 -4.91 12.86 -3.33
C GLU A 25 -3.39 13.11 -3.40
N VAL A 26 -2.95 14.31 -3.05
CA VAL A 26 -1.53 14.64 -2.92
C VAL A 26 -1.20 14.74 -1.44
N ALA A 27 -0.58 13.70 -0.88
CA ALA A 27 -0.20 13.66 0.52
C ALA A 27 1.25 14.10 0.74
N GLY A 28 1.53 14.72 1.90
CA GLY A 28 2.83 14.87 2.57
C GLY A 28 4.04 15.34 1.73
N GLY A 29 4.68 16.45 2.13
CA GLY A 29 5.75 17.14 1.39
C GLY A 29 6.87 16.27 0.76
N ARG A 30 6.58 15.74 -0.43
CA ARG A 30 7.41 15.36 -1.60
C ARG A 30 6.49 14.56 -2.55
N ALA A 31 5.73 15.26 -3.38
CA ALA A 31 5.15 14.78 -4.66
C ALA A 31 4.68 13.30 -4.79
N HIS A 32 3.98 12.74 -3.79
CA HIS A 32 3.37 11.42 -3.90
C HIS A 32 1.86 11.55 -4.12
N SER A 33 1.35 10.79 -5.09
CA SER A 33 -0.07 10.66 -5.37
C SER A 33 -0.61 9.40 -4.70
N GLU A 34 -1.72 9.54 -3.98
CA GLU A 34 -2.32 8.48 -3.19
C GLU A 34 -3.79 8.31 -3.53
N TYR A 35 -4.29 7.07 -3.51
CA TYR A 35 -5.71 6.79 -3.47
C TYR A 35 -6.13 6.54 -2.02
N TRP A 36 -7.10 7.30 -1.53
CA TRP A 36 -7.63 7.12 -0.18
C TRP A 36 -8.88 6.25 -0.25
N ILE A 37 -8.73 4.99 0.14
CA ILE A 37 -9.82 4.01 0.16
C ILE A 37 -10.43 3.96 1.58
N PRO A 38 -11.75 4.11 1.73
CA PRO A 38 -12.41 3.95 3.03
C PRO A 38 -12.15 2.57 3.65
N ALA A 39 -12.00 2.53 4.97
CA ALA A 39 -11.66 1.28 5.67
C ALA A 39 -12.75 0.21 5.51
N GLU A 40 -14.01 0.61 5.42
CA GLU A 40 -15.17 -0.23 5.15
C GLU A 40 -15.17 -0.87 3.76
N GLU A 41 -14.39 -0.33 2.81
CA GLU A 41 -14.29 -0.82 1.43
C GLU A 41 -13.03 -1.66 1.18
N LEU A 42 -12.24 -1.98 2.22
CA LEU A 42 -11.00 -2.75 2.08
C LEU A 42 -11.21 -4.14 1.48
N ASP A 43 -12.32 -4.82 1.80
CA ASP A 43 -12.63 -6.13 1.20
C ASP A 43 -12.85 -6.01 -0.32
N ALA A 44 -13.53 -4.94 -0.75
CA ALA A 44 -13.75 -4.66 -2.16
C ALA A 44 -12.45 -4.26 -2.88
N PHE A 45 -11.59 -3.47 -2.23
CA PHE A 45 -10.27 -3.13 -2.74
C PHE A 45 -9.37 -4.37 -2.90
N ASN A 46 -9.32 -5.24 -1.89
CA ASN A 46 -8.56 -6.49 -1.95
C ASN A 46 -9.06 -7.40 -3.08
N ALA A 47 -10.37 -7.46 -3.31
CA ALA A 47 -10.95 -8.20 -4.43
C ALA A 47 -10.64 -7.56 -5.80
N ALA A 48 -10.32 -6.27 -5.85
CA ALA A 48 -9.93 -5.55 -7.04
C ALA A 48 -8.42 -5.61 -7.33
N ILE A 49 -7.60 -6.14 -6.42
CA ILE A 49 -6.19 -6.47 -6.70
C ILE A 49 -6.17 -7.62 -7.72
N VAL A 50 -5.50 -7.41 -8.84
CA VAL A 50 -5.39 -8.38 -9.92
C VAL A 50 -3.94 -8.83 -10.06
N GLY A 51 -3.75 -10.08 -10.48
CA GLY A 51 -2.42 -10.65 -10.65
C GLY A 51 -1.71 -10.96 -9.33
N VAL A 52 -0.42 -10.66 -9.26
CA VAL A 52 0.47 -11.02 -8.14
C VAL A 52 0.85 -9.81 -7.30
N ILE A 53 1.03 -10.03 -6.01
CA ILE A 53 1.64 -9.06 -5.10
C ILE A 53 3.15 -9.34 -5.05
N GLU A 54 3.94 -8.39 -5.52
CA GLU A 54 5.39 -8.50 -5.56
C GLU A 54 6.01 -7.66 -4.43
N VAL A 55 6.98 -8.22 -3.72
CA VAL A 55 7.83 -7.44 -2.81
C VAL A 55 8.94 -6.80 -3.64
N THR A 56 8.96 -5.48 -3.72
CA THR A 56 9.99 -4.72 -4.46
C THR A 56 11.13 -4.25 -3.57
N ASP A 57 10.91 -4.14 -2.26
CA ASP A 57 11.94 -3.75 -1.29
C ASP A 57 11.67 -4.35 0.10
N GLN A 58 12.73 -4.53 0.89
CA GLN A 58 12.68 -5.10 2.23
C GLN A 58 13.62 -4.34 3.16
N PHE A 59 13.10 -3.91 4.30
CA PHE A 59 13.83 -3.17 5.32
C PHE A 59 13.86 -4.00 6.59
N GLN A 60 15.04 -4.38 7.05
CA GLN A 60 15.19 -5.03 8.35
C GLN A 60 15.31 -3.94 9.43
N GLY A 61 14.49 -4.02 10.48
CA GLY A 61 14.71 -3.18 11.66
C GLY A 61 16.06 -3.51 12.27
N GLU A 62 16.85 -2.48 12.62
CA GLU A 62 18.09 -2.70 13.35
C GLU A 62 17.78 -3.43 14.68
N PRO A 63 18.63 -4.37 15.12
CA PRO A 63 18.55 -4.89 16.47
C PRO A 63 18.63 -3.70 17.43
N HIS A 64 17.62 -3.56 18.29
CA HIS A 64 17.71 -2.65 19.42
C HIS A 64 18.56 -3.36 20.50
N ASP A 65 19.78 -2.88 20.74
CA ASP A 65 20.60 -3.26 21.90
C ASP A 65 19.91 -2.87 23.23
#